data_AF-T1C8B6-F1
#
_entry.id   AF-T1C8B6-F1
#
_cell.length_a   1.000
_cell.length_b   1.000
_cell.length_c   1.000
_cell.angle_alpha   90.00
_cell.angle_beta   90.00
_cell.angle_gamma   90.00
#
_symmetry.space_group_name_H-M   'P 1'
#
loop_
_entity.id
_entity.type
_entity.pdbx_description
1 polymer ?
#
loop_
_entity_poly.entity_id
_entity_poly.type
_entity_poly.pdbx_seq_one_letter_code
_entity_poly.pdbx_strand_id
1 'polypeptide(L)' 'MTHYCLQCDDGTKLVHTRRDLTVHVRGRERVVTKVSGWHCPVCGEVEFDPGEGQRYSAAAEAL' A
#
# COMPACT_ATOMS: atom_id res chain seq x y z
N MET A 1 -11.76 3.40 -14.79
CA MET A 1 -10.51 3.85 -15.43
C MET A 1 -9.43 2.84 -15.08
N THR A 2 -8.48 2.57 -15.97
CA THR A 2 -7.36 1.64 -15.66
C THR A 2 -6.30 2.41 -14.87
N HIS A 3 -5.82 1.83 -13.77
CA HIS A 3 -4.72 2.37 -12.97
C HIS A 3 -3.41 1.67 -13.35
N TYR A 4 -2.36 2.45 -13.56
CA TYR A 4 -1.02 1.95 -13.88
C TYR A 4 -0.07 2.29 -12.74
N CYS A 5 0.86 1.39 -12.44
CA CYS A 5 1.86 1.61 -11.41
C CYS A 5 2.89 2.64 -11.88
N LEU A 6 2.86 3.83 -11.28
CA LEU A 6 3.82 4.89 -11.57
C LEU A 6 5.19 4.67 -10.91
N GLN A 7 5.28 3.73 -9.96
CA GLN A 7 6.56 3.35 -9.36
C GLN A 7 7.33 2.45 -10.34
N CYS A 8 6.70 1.40 -10.88
CA CYS A 8 7.35 0.54 -11.88
C CYS A 8 7.54 1.28 -13.22
N ASP A 9 6.57 2.12 -13.59
CA ASP A 9 6.54 2.90 -14.85
C ASP A 9 6.78 2.05 -16.12
N ASP A 10 6.32 0.79 -16.09
CA ASP A 10 6.52 -0.22 -17.14
C ASP A 10 5.20 -0.67 -17.81
N GLY A 11 4.10 0.03 -17.51
CA GLY A 11 2.76 -0.33 -17.96
C GLY A 11 2.06 -1.38 -17.10
N THR A 12 2.64 -1.79 -15.96
CA THR A 12 1.98 -2.69 -15.00
C THR A 12 0.67 -2.10 -14.52
N LYS A 13 -0.41 -2.89 -14.59
CA LYS A 13 -1.74 -2.51 -14.12
C LYS A 13 -1.88 -2.80 -12.63
N LEU A 14 -2.45 -1.85 -11.90
CA LEU A 14 -2.80 -2.06 -10.50
C LEU A 14 -4.07 -2.92 -10.38
N VAL A 15 -4.15 -3.69 -9.31
CA VAL A 15 -5.32 -4.52 -8.98
C VAL A 15 -6.00 -3.94 -7.76
N HIS A 16 -7.28 -3.59 -7.86
CA HIS A 16 -8.06 -3.18 -6.69
C HIS A 16 -8.35 -4.39 -5.81
N THR A 17 -7.80 -4.41 -4.62
CA THR A 17 -7.89 -5.55 -3.69
C THR A 17 -7.51 -5.12 -2.27
N ARG A 18 -7.55 -6.08 -1.33
CA ARG A 18 -7.05 -5.91 0.04
C ARG A 18 -5.81 -6.76 0.25
N ARG A 19 -4.74 -6.15 0.77
CA ARG A 19 -3.50 -6.86 1.12
C ARG A 19 -2.96 -6.37 2.45
N ASP A 20 -2.20 -7.22 3.11
CA ASP A 20 -1.45 -6.82 4.30
C ASP A 20 -0.22 -6.03 3.87
N LEU A 21 0.04 -4.89 4.52
CA LEU A 21 1.21 -4.07 4.27
C LEU A 21 2.07 -3.99 5.52
N THR A 22 3.38 -4.14 5.36
CA THR A 22 4.33 -4.00 6.46
C THR A 22 4.88 -2.59 6.47
N VAL A 23 4.71 -1.89 7.59
CA VAL A 23 5.34 -0.59 7.83
C VAL A 23 6.63 -0.79 8.62
N HIS A 24 7.70 -0.12 8.18
CA HIS A 24 9.01 -0.15 8.82
C HIS A 24 9.39 1.25 9.30
N VAL A 25 9.65 1.40 10.60
CA VAL A 25 10.08 2.67 11.22
C VAL A 25 11.21 2.39 12.21
N ARG A 26 12.39 2.99 11.99
CA ARG A 26 13.54 2.93 12.90
C ARG A 26 13.91 1.49 13.35
N GLY A 27 13.87 0.54 12.43
CA GLY A 27 14.19 -0.88 12.70
C GLY A 27 13.08 -1.67 13.41
N ARG A 28 11.91 -1.06 13.66
CA ARG A 28 10.69 -1.74 14.09
C ARG A 28 9.77 -1.94 12.90
N GLU A 29 8.96 -2.98 12.96
CA GLU A 29 7.96 -3.26 11.94
C GLU A 29 6.59 -3.58 12.55
N ARG A 30 5.54 -3.31 11.78
CA ARG A 30 4.16 -3.70 12.09
C ARG A 30 3.43 -4.05 10.80
N VAL A 31 2.59 -5.06 10.86
CA VAL A 31 1.68 -5.41 9.77
C VAL A 31 0.37 -4.65 9.94
N VAL A 32 -0.02 -3.91 8.91
CA VAL A 32 -1.34 -3.29 8.76
C VAL A 32 -2.17 -4.22 7.88
N THR A 33 -3.10 -4.96 8.48
CA THR A 33 -3.84 -5.99 7.75
C THR A 33 -4.91 -5.40 6.83
N LYS A 34 -5.22 -6.11 5.75
CA LYS A 34 -6.36 -5.88 4.84
C LYS A 34 -6.46 -4.45 4.32
N VAL A 35 -5.34 -3.84 3.95
CA VAL A 35 -5.29 -2.51 3.36
C VAL A 35 -5.97 -2.50 1.99
N SER A 36 -7.04 -1.72 1.87
CA SER A 36 -7.79 -1.55 0.63
C SER A 36 -7.16 -0.49 -0.27
N GLY A 37 -7.06 -0.79 -1.56
CA GLY A 37 -6.51 0.13 -2.55
C GLY A 37 -6.17 -0.55 -3.86
N TRP A 38 -5.47 0.19 -4.72
CA TRP A 38 -4.93 -0.32 -5.98
C TRP A 38 -3.50 -0.80 -5.77
N HIS A 39 -3.31 -2.11 -5.75
CA HIS A 39 -2.03 -2.75 -5.43
C HIS A 39 -1.28 -3.15 -6.70
N CYS A 40 0.00 -2.80 -6.76
CA CYS A 40 0.89 -3.29 -7.79
C CYS A 40 1.24 -4.77 -7.49
N PRO A 41 1.00 -5.70 -8.43
CA PRO A 41 1.38 -7.10 -8.23
C PRO A 41 2.89 -7.34 -8.34
N VAL A 42 3.67 -6.35 -8.80
CA VAL A 42 5.11 -6.46 -9.05
C VAL A 42 5.93 -5.88 -7.89
N CYS A 43 5.82 -4.58 -7.61
CA CYS A 43 6.64 -3.91 -6.60
C CYS A 43 5.97 -3.77 -5.23
N GLY A 44 4.66 -4.01 -5.14
CA GLY A 44 3.91 -3.83 -3.88
C GLY A 44 3.45 -2.40 -3.58
N GLU A 45 3.67 -1.44 -4.49
CA GLU A 45 3.10 -0.08 -4.42
C GLU A 45 1.58 -0.13 -4.25
N VAL A 46 1.03 0.83 -3.51
CA VAL A 46 -0.41 0.94 -3.25
C VAL A 46 -0.89 2.37 -3.42
N GLU A 47 -1.93 2.56 -4.24
CA GLU A 47 -2.76 3.76 -4.16
C GLU A 47 -3.91 3.49 -3.18
N PHE A 48 -3.86 4.11 -2.01
CA PHE A 48 -4.82 3.86 -0.92
C PHE A 48 -6.24 4.29 -1.28
N ASP A 49 -7.21 3.48 -0.87
CA ASP A 49 -8.60 3.94 -0.79
C ASP A 49 -8.75 5.05 0.28
N PRO A 50 -9.82 5.86 0.23
CA PRO A 50 -10.05 6.91 1.23
C PRO A 50 -10.01 6.39 2.67
N GLY A 51 -9.19 7.02 3.52
CA GLY A 51 -9.01 6.64 4.93
C GLY A 51 -7.89 5.63 5.19
N GLU A 52 -7.51 4.83 4.20
CA GLU A 52 -6.53 3.76 4.38
C GLU A 52 -5.10 4.30 4.55
N GLY A 53 -4.77 5.42 3.88
CA GLY A 53 -3.49 6.10 4.09
C GLY A 53 -3.34 6.64 5.52
N GLN A 54 -4.40 7.19 6.10
CA GLN A 54 -4.41 7.66 7.50
C GLN A 54 -4.24 6.50 8.47
N ARG A 55 -4.93 5.38 8.22
CA ARG A 55 -4.80 4.16 9.04
C ARG A 55 -3.37 3.60 8.98
N TYR A 56 -2.77 3.58 7.79
CA TYR A 56 -1.38 3.15 7.61
C TYR A 56 -0.40 4.09 8.32
N SER A 57 -0.56 5.42 8.18
CA SER A 57 0.27 6.42 8.87
C SER A 57 0.18 6.29 10.39
N ALA A 58 -1.03 6.17 10.94
CA ALA A 58 -1.21 6.00 12.39
C ALA A 58 -0.53 4.73 12.92
N ALA A 59 -0.52 3.64 12.14
CA ALA A 59 0.20 2.43 12.50
C ALA A 59 1.73 2.65 12.53
N ALA A 60 2.25 3.47 11.61
CA ALA A 60 3.65 3.88 11.53
C ALA A 60 4.06 4.78 12.71
N GLU A 61 3.23 5.75 13.07
CA GLU A 61 3.48 6.68 14.18
C GLU A 61 3.49 5.98 15.54
N ALA A 62 2.77 4.87 15.65
CA ALA A 62 2.69 4.03 16.85
C ALA A 62 3.79 2.94 16.92
N LEU A 63 4.84 3.05 16.10
CA LEU A 63 6.07 2.23 16.16
C LEU A 63 7.23 2.99 16.81
#